data_AF-A0A248TIV6-F1
#
_entry.id   AF-A0A248TIV6-F1
#
_cell.length_a   1.000
_cell.length_b   1.000
_cell.length_c   1.000
_cell.angle_alpha   90.00
_cell.angle_beta   90.00
_cell.angle_gamma   90.00
#
_symmetry.space_group_name_H-M   'P 1'
#
loop_
_entity.id
_entity.type
_entity.pdbx_description
1 polymer ?
#
loop_
_entity_poly.entity_id
_entity_poly.type
_entity_poly.pdbx_seq_one_letter_code
_entity_poly.pdbx_strand_id
1 'polypeptide(L)'
;MSLFKKIYGMIALITLTLGFIVAILFLIAIVMGGNQGELIASFAGEVMNWCIKLAAIAVLFGIIDIYIRKEHSLTMKSEGKKEEEKLYM
;
A
#
# COMPACT_ATOMS: atom_id res chain seq x y z
N MET A 1 -12.49 -10.43 -11.82
CA MET A 1 -11.95 -9.53 -10.77
C MET A 1 -10.69 -10.16 -10.19
N SER A 2 -9.53 -9.81 -10.73
CA SER A 2 -8.30 -10.61 -10.63
C SER A 2 -7.73 -10.66 -9.21
N LEU A 3 -7.36 -11.87 -8.74
CA LEU A 3 -6.76 -12.17 -7.43
C LEU A 3 -5.64 -11.20 -7.01
N PHE A 4 -4.88 -10.68 -7.97
CA PHE A 4 -3.81 -9.69 -7.77
C PHE A 4 -4.30 -8.36 -7.18
N LYS A 5 -5.51 -7.86 -7.54
CA LYS A 5 -6.08 -6.66 -6.90
C LYS A 5 -6.45 -6.90 -5.44
N LYS A 6 -6.92 -8.11 -5.10
CA LYS A 6 -7.20 -8.50 -3.70
C LYS A 6 -5.91 -8.60 -2.89
N ILE A 7 -4.85 -9.18 -3.47
CA ILE A 7 -3.55 -9.32 -2.80
C ILE A 7 -2.91 -7.95 -2.56
N TYR A 8 -2.90 -7.06 -3.56
CA TYR A 8 -2.38 -5.70 -3.41
C TYR A 8 -3.17 -4.91 -2.36
N GLY A 9 -4.50 -4.94 -2.43
CA GLY A 9 -5.36 -4.26 -1.45
C GLY A 9 -5.14 -4.78 -0.04
N MET A 10 -4.95 -6.10 0.12
CA MET A 10 -4.68 -6.72 1.42
C MET A 10 -3.30 -6.34 1.97
N ILE A 11 -2.27 -6.30 1.14
CA ILE A 11 -0.93 -5.83 1.53
C ILE A 11 -0.98 -4.37 1.96
N ALA A 12 -1.62 -3.50 1.16
CA ALA A 12 -1.78 -2.09 1.48
C ALA A 12 -2.53 -1.86 2.80
N LEU A 13 -3.57 -2.65 3.05
CA LEU A 13 -4.36 -2.59 4.30
C LEU A 13 -3.53 -3.03 5.51
N ILE A 14 -2.71 -4.08 5.36
CA ILE A 14 -1.76 -4.52 6.40
C ILE A 14 -0.73 -3.41 6.68
N THR A 15 -0.14 -2.82 5.65
CA THR A 15 0.85 -1.73 5.82
C THR A 15 0.23 -0.50 6.50
N LEU A 16 -1.00 -0.14 6.12
CA LEU A 16 -1.74 0.96 6.73
C LEU A 16 -2.01 0.71 8.22
N THR A 17 -2.41 -0.52 8.57
CA THR A 17 -2.71 -0.91 9.96
C THR A 17 -1.45 -0.87 10.83
N LEU A 18 -0.31 -1.33 10.31
CA LEU A 18 0.99 -1.23 10.98
C LEU A 18 1.41 0.23 11.22
N GLY A 19 1.27 1.09 10.21
CA GLY A 19 1.53 2.53 10.36
C GLY A 19 0.64 3.18 11.42
N PHE A 20 -0.63 2.77 11.48
CA PHE A 20 -1.59 3.25 12.47
C PHE A 20 -1.21 2.85 13.91
N ILE A 21 -0.75 1.62 14.13
CA ILE A 21 -0.27 1.16 15.45
C ILE A 21 0.93 1.99 15.91
N VAL A 22 1.89 2.25 15.02
CA VAL A 22 3.05 3.09 15.32
C VAL A 22 2.65 4.51 15.68
N ALA A 23 1.65 5.08 14.97
CA ALA A 23 1.12 6.40 15.29
C ALA A 23 0.53 6.47 16.71
N ILE A 24 -0.21 5.43 17.13
CA ILE A 24 -0.74 5.33 18.49
C ILE A 24 0.39 5.25 19.53
N LEU A 25 1.42 4.44 19.28
CA LEU A 25 2.57 4.32 20.18
C LEU A 25 3.30 5.66 20.36
N PHE A 26 3.45 6.43 19.28
CA PHE A 26 4.00 7.78 19.34
C PHE A 26 3.11 8.74 20.14
N LEU A 27 1.78 8.64 19.97
CA LEU A 27 0.84 9.48 20.71
C LEU A 27 0.90 9.18 22.22
N ILE A 28 0.98 7.90 22.59
CA ILE A 28 1.16 7.47 23.98
C ILE A 28 2.49 7.98 24.55
N ALA A 29 3.57 7.90 23.77
CA ALA A 29 4.88 8.41 24.19
C ALA A 29 4.85 9.93 24.45
N ILE A 30 4.16 10.69 23.61
CA ILE A 30 3.97 12.14 23.79
C ILE A 30 3.15 12.44 25.05
N VAL A 31 2.10 11.67 25.32
CA VAL A 31 1.22 11.89 26.49
C VAL A 31 1.93 11.52 27.80
N MET A 32 2.69 10.42 27.84
CA MET A 32 3.40 10.01 29.05
C MET A 32 4.57 10.94 29.38
N GLY A 33 5.34 11.38 28.37
CA GLY A 33 6.48 12.27 28.55
C GLY A 33 7.59 11.70 29.46
N GLY A 34 8.65 12.50 29.64
CA GLY A 34 9.80 12.14 30.47
C GLY A 34 10.54 10.89 29.99
N ASN A 35 11.26 10.23 30.89
CA ASN A 35 12.11 9.07 30.59
C ASN A 35 11.32 7.85 30.07
N GLN A 36 10.06 7.68 30.51
CA GLN A 36 9.20 6.59 30.03
C GLN A 36 8.69 6.86 28.61
N GLY A 37 8.31 8.10 28.31
CA GLY A 37 7.93 8.49 26.94
C GLY A 37 9.09 8.34 25.96
N GLU A 38 10.32 8.68 26.37
CA GLU A 38 11.52 8.52 25.53
C GLU A 38 11.77 7.06 25.15
N LEU A 39 11.67 6.13 26.10
CA LEU A 39 11.84 4.69 25.82
C LEU A 39 10.77 4.16 24.84
N ILE A 40 9.52 4.56 25.03
CA ILE A 40 8.41 4.13 24.16
C ILE A 40 8.57 4.75 22.76
N ALA A 41 8.98 6.01 22.66
CA ALA A 41 9.22 6.68 21.38
C ALA A 41 10.42 6.06 20.63
N SER A 42 11.51 5.76 21.33
CA SER A 42 12.68 5.11 20.74
C SER A 42 12.34 3.72 20.20
N PHE A 43 11.61 2.92 20.98
CA PHE A 43 11.13 1.61 20.55
C PHE A 43 10.17 1.71 19.36
N ALA A 44 9.21 2.64 19.40
CA ALA A 44 8.29 2.89 18.29
C ALA A 44 9.02 3.30 17.01
N GLY A 45 10.07 4.13 17.13
CA GLY A 45 10.92 4.55 16.03
C GLY A 45 11.71 3.38 15.42
N GLU A 46 12.24 2.48 16.25
CA GLU A 46 12.96 1.30 15.76
C GLU A 46 12.03 0.32 15.03
N VAL A 47 10.85 0.05 15.59
CA VAL A 47 9.79 -0.74 14.95
C VAL A 47 9.34 -0.10 13.64
N MET A 48 9.17 1.22 13.60
CA MET A 48 8.81 1.96 12.39
C MET A 48 9.86 1.81 11.30
N ASN A 49 11.15 1.88 11.65
CA ASN A 49 12.24 1.75 10.70
C ASN A 49 12.25 0.35 10.05
N TRP A 50 12.00 -0.70 10.83
CA TRP A 50 11.80 -2.05 10.30
C TRP A 50 10.57 -2.17 9.39
N CYS A 51 9.44 -1.57 9.80
CA CYS A 51 8.21 -1.56 9.00
C CYS A 51 8.40 -0.84 7.66
N ILE A 52 9.09 0.30 7.64
CA ILE A 52 9.39 1.06 6.42
C ILE A 52 10.27 0.24 5.47
N LYS A 53 11.28 -0.47 5.98
CA LYS A 53 12.13 -1.34 5.15
C LYS A 53 11.32 -2.45 4.48
N LEU A 54 10.44 -3.12 5.24
CA LEU A 54 9.56 -4.15 4.69
C LEU A 54 8.56 -3.58 3.67
N ALA A 55 7.97 -2.41 3.95
CA ALA A 55 7.07 -1.72 3.05
C ALA A 55 7.77 -1.33 1.74
N ALA A 56 9.00 -0.81 1.83
CA ALA A 56 9.80 -0.44 0.66
C ALA A 56 10.05 -1.66 -0.24
N ILE A 57 10.42 -2.81 0.32
CA ILE A 57 10.61 -4.06 -0.43
C ILE A 57 9.29 -4.49 -1.10
N ALA A 58 8.19 -4.48 -0.37
CA ALA A 58 6.87 -4.84 -0.91
C ALA A 58 6.44 -3.92 -2.06
N VAL A 59 6.66 -2.61 -1.92
CA VAL A 59 6.38 -1.62 -2.97
C VAL A 59 7.26 -1.86 -4.19
N LEU A 60 8.56 -2.17 -4.00
CA LEU A 60 9.49 -2.45 -5.08
C LEU A 60 9.02 -3.68 -5.90
N PHE A 61 8.65 -4.77 -5.22
CA PHE A 61 8.04 -5.93 -5.88
C PHE A 61 6.70 -5.61 -6.56
N GLY A 62 5.86 -4.78 -5.93
CA GLY A 62 4.60 -4.34 -6.51
C GLY A 62 4.80 -3.53 -7.79
N ILE A 63 5.77 -2.62 -7.82
CA ILE A 63 6.13 -1.86 -9.02
C ILE A 63 6.66 -2.78 -10.11
N ILE A 64 7.53 -3.74 -9.77
CA ILE A 64 8.04 -4.74 -10.73
C ILE A 64 6.89 -5.55 -11.33
N ASP A 65 5.95 -6.05 -10.53
CA ASP A 65 4.79 -6.82 -11.03
C ASP A 65 3.90 -5.95 -11.95
N ILE A 66 3.69 -4.68 -11.61
CA ILE A 66 2.95 -3.73 -12.48
C ILE A 66 3.67 -3.56 -13.82
N TYR A 67 5.00 -3.40 -13.80
CA TYR A 67 5.78 -3.17 -15.01
C TYR A 67 5.86 -4.42 -15.90
N ILE A 68 5.98 -5.61 -15.30
CA ILE A 68 5.97 -6.89 -16.02
C ILE A 68 4.59 -7.19 -16.60
N ARG A 69 3.52 -6.94 -15.84
CA ARG A 69 2.15 -7.22 -16.31
C ARG A 69 1.76 -6.40 -17.52
N LYS A 70 2.43 -5.27 -17.80
CA LYS A 70 2.15 -4.42 -18.98
C LYS A 70 0.65 -4.16 -19.20
N GLU A 71 -0.17 -4.26 -18.15
CA GLU A 71 -1.53 -3.75 -18.19
C GLU A 71 -1.38 -2.25 -18.10
N HIS A 72 -1.09 -1.65 -19.26
CA HIS A 72 -1.33 -0.25 -19.50
C HIS A 72 -2.73 0.01 -18.97
N SER A 73 -2.80 0.68 -17.82
CA SER A 73 -4.01 1.32 -17.31
C SER A 73 -4.64 2.26 -18.36
N LEU A 74 -3.97 2.49 -19.49
CA LEU A 74 -4.40 3.27 -20.64
C LEU A 74 -4.68 2.47 -21.92
N THR A 75 -4.38 1.16 -21.98
CA THR A 75 -4.94 0.31 -23.04
C THR A 75 -6.31 -0.12 -22.55
N MET A 76 -7.22 0.85 -22.51
CA MET A 76 -8.64 0.61 -22.64
C MET A 76 -8.79 -0.24 -23.90
N LYS A 77 -8.84 -1.55 -23.69
CA LYS A 77 -9.14 -2.53 -24.72
C LYS A 77 -10.33 -1.95 -25.48
N SER A 78 -10.12 -1.71 -26.77
CA SER A 78 -11.04 -1.07 -27.70
C SER A 78 -12.28 -1.94 -27.96
N GLU A 79 -12.96 -2.38 -26.91
CA GLU A 79 -14.19 -3.17 -26.93
C GLU A 79 -15.44 -2.29 -27.05
N GLY A 80 -15.30 -0.99 -27.34
CA GLY A 80 -16.43 -0.08 -27.59
C GLY A 80 -16.73 0.21 -29.06
N LYS A 81 -15.89 -0.22 -30.01
CA LYS A 81 -15.98 0.25 -31.41
C LYS A 81 -16.57 -0.76 -32.40
N LYS A 82 -17.22 -1.83 -31.92
CA LYS A 82 -17.89 -2.84 -32.77
C LYS A 82 -19.41 -2.85 -32.68
N GLU A 83 -20.01 -2.04 -31.80
CA GLU A 83 -21.48 -1.97 -31.67
C GLU A 83 -22.11 -0.84 -32.49
N GLU A 84 -21.37 0.21 -32.86
CA GLU A 84 -21.90 1.32 -33.67
C GLU A 84 -22.04 0.99 -35.18
N GLU A 85 -21.35 -0.03 -35.69
CA GLU A 85 -21.39 -0.38 -37.13
C GLU A 85 -22.61 -1.26 -37.51
N LYS A 86 -23.35 -1.80 -36.53
CA LYS A 86 -24.60 -2.57 -36.77
C LYS A 86 -25.89 -1.76 -36.67
N LEU A 87 -25.81 -0.47 -36.33
CA LEU A 87 -27.00 0.40 -36.24
C LEU A 87 -27.27 1.19 -37.54
N TYR A 88 -26.38 1.07 -38.54
CA TYR A 88 -26.47 1.76 -39.82
C TYR A 88 -26.32 0.83 -41.05
N MET A 89 -26.39 -0.49 -40.87
CA MET A 89 -26.54 -1.48 -41.96
C MET A 89 -27.92 -2.13 -41.92
#